data_AF-A0A183F6K3-F1
#
_entry.id   AF-A0A183F6K3-F1
#
_cell.length_a   1.000
_cell.length_b   1.000
_cell.length_c   1.000
_cell.angle_alpha   90.00
_cell.angle_beta   90.00
_cell.angle_gamma   90.00
#
_symmetry.space_group_name_H-M   'P 1'
#
loop_
_entity.id
_entity.type
_entity.pdbx_description
1 polymer ?
#
loop_
_entity_poly.entity_id
_entity_poly.type
_entity_poly.pdbx_seq_one_letter_code
_entity_poly.pdbx_strand_id
1 'polypeptide(L)'
;LVHAGDLTNFGSEKELKKFNEELGRLPHKHKIVVAGNHDLGFDDAEDPAGRLAQYKGQGTPKGYLLLTNATWLHDRGVEVRST
;
A
#
# COMPACT_ATOMS: atom_id res chain seq x y z
N LEU A 1 1.28 -14.34 3.63
CA LEU A 1 0.16 -13.56 3.06
C LEU A 1 0.67 -12.76 1.87
N VAL A 2 -0.07 -12.78 0.78
CA VAL A 2 0.11 -11.86 -0.35
C VAL A 2 -1.18 -11.06 -0.49
N HIS A 3 -1.11 -9.73 -0.46
CA HIS A 3 -2.23 -8.84 -0.77
C HIS A 3 -1.93 -8.15 -2.11
N ALA A 4 -2.84 -8.32 -3.08
CA ALA A 4 -2.58 -8.03 -4.48
C ALA A 4 -3.19 -6.69 -4.96
N GLY A 5 -2.95 -5.61 -4.22
CA GLY A 5 -3.46 -4.27 -4.54
C GLY A 5 -4.68 -3.84 -3.72
N ASP A 6 -5.10 -2.59 -3.91
CA ASP A 6 -6.24 -1.92 -3.27
C ASP A 6 -6.27 -2.12 -1.75
N LEU A 7 -5.20 -1.67 -1.09
CA LEU A 7 -5.05 -1.74 0.36
C LEU A 7 -6.01 -0.77 1.07
N THR A 8 -6.38 0.30 0.38
CA THR A 8 -7.18 1.44 0.85
C THR A 8 -8.22 1.84 -0.18
N ASN A 9 -9.17 2.73 0.16
CA ASN A 9 -10.07 3.31 -0.85
C ASN A 9 -9.50 4.56 -1.53
N PHE A 10 -8.68 5.31 -0.79
CA PHE A 10 -8.20 6.64 -1.19
C PHE A 10 -6.73 6.92 -0.86
N GLY A 11 -5.97 5.94 -0.37
CA GLY A 11 -4.57 6.11 0.02
C GLY A 11 -4.36 7.03 1.23
N SER A 12 -5.38 7.28 2.05
CA SER A 12 -5.26 8.22 3.17
C SER A 12 -4.36 7.65 4.29
N GLU A 13 -3.63 8.51 5.00
CA GLU A 13 -2.75 8.11 6.11
C GLU A 13 -3.50 7.28 7.18
N LYS A 14 -4.76 7.63 7.45
CA LYS A 14 -5.62 6.89 8.39
C LYS A 14 -5.90 5.47 7.92
N GLU A 15 -6.25 5.29 6.65
CA GLU A 15 -6.49 3.97 6.07
C GLU A 15 -5.21 3.13 6.05
N LEU A 16 -4.08 3.72 5.67
CA LEU A 16 -2.78 3.06 5.62
C LEU A 16 -2.33 2.56 7.00
N LYS A 17 -2.45 3.40 8.04
CA LYS A 17 -2.14 2.99 9.41
C LYS A 17 -3.06 1.87 9.88
N LYS A 18 -4.36 1.98 9.62
CA LYS A 18 -5.33 0.93 9.97
C LYS A 18 -5.00 -0.39 9.27
N PHE A 19 -4.75 -0.36 7.96
CA PHE A 19 -4.38 -1.53 7.18
C PHE A 19 -3.08 -2.17 7.71
N ASN A 20 -2.07 -1.36 8.02
CA ASN A 20 -0.81 -1.83 8.59
C ASN A 20 -0.99 -2.48 9.97
N GLU A 21 -1.84 -1.92 10.83
CA GLU A 21 -2.19 -2.50 12.14
C GLU A 21 -2.92 -3.84 11.99
N GLU A 22 -3.90 -3.92 11.09
CA GLU A 22 -4.63 -5.15 10.79
C GLU A 22 -3.71 -6.25 10.25
N LEU A 23 -2.83 -5.91 9.30
CA LEU A 23 -1.76 -6.78 8.82
C LEU A 23 -0.89 -7.29 9.97
N GLY A 24 -0.51 -6.40 10.90
CA GLY A 24 0.32 -6.72 12.06
C GLY A 24 -0.24 -7.86 12.90
N ARG A 25 -1.57 -7.92 13.06
CA ARG A 25 -2.28 -8.93 13.87
C ARG A 25 -2.36 -10.32 13.22
N LEU A 26 -2.11 -10.43 11.92
CA LEU A 26 -2.17 -11.72 11.22
C LEU A 26 -0.96 -12.61 11.55
N PRO A 27 -1.14 -13.93 11.69
CA PRO A 27 -0.10 -14.86 12.17
C PRO A 27 0.96 -15.21 11.12
N HIS A 28 0.86 -14.66 9.90
CA HIS A 28 1.76 -15.02 8.81
C HIS A 28 3.15 -14.42 9.03
N LYS A 29 4.19 -15.27 9.01
CA LYS A 29 5.59 -14.82 9.11
C LYS A 29 5.97 -13.81 8.02
N HIS A 30 5.51 -14.05 6.79
CA HIS A 30 5.77 -13.19 5.65
C HIS A 30 4.46 -12.58 5.14
N LYS A 31 4.47 -11.26 4.95
CA LYS A 31 3.36 -10.45 4.46
C LYS A 31 3.91 -9.59 3.32
N ILE A 32 3.46 -9.85 2.11
CA ILE A 32 3.88 -9.11 0.91
C ILE A 32 2.68 -8.37 0.37
N VAL A 33 2.88 -7.11 -0.01
CA VAL A 33 1.83 -6.27 -0.58
C VAL A 33 2.33 -5.55 -1.82
N VAL A 34 1.42 -5.35 -2.78
CA VAL A 34 1.57 -4.41 -3.89
C VAL A 34 0.44 -3.40 -3.82
N ALA A 35 0.63 -2.21 -4.38
CA ALA A 35 -0.44 -1.22 -4.49
C ALA A 35 -1.39 -1.54 -5.64
N GLY A 36 -2.65 -1.13 -5.50
CA GLY A 36 -3.62 -1.05 -6.58
C GLY A 36 -3.92 0.41 -6.95
N ASN A 37 -4.97 0.60 -7.75
CA ASN A 37 -5.32 1.94 -8.25
C ASN A 37 -5.96 2.84 -7.17
N HIS A 38 -6.41 2.27 -6.05
CA HIS A 38 -6.96 3.05 -4.93
C HIS A 38 -5.91 3.53 -3.91
N ASP A 39 -4.68 3.03 -3.99
CA ASP A 39 -3.58 3.37 -3.09
C ASP A 39 -2.84 4.63 -3.55
N LEU A 40 -3.59 5.73 -3.64
CA LEU A 40 -3.13 7.02 -4.16
C LEU A 40 -1.87 7.52 -3.42
N GLY A 41 -0.86 7.97 -4.17
CA GLY A 41 0.44 8.40 -3.64
C GLY A 41 1.48 7.29 -3.46
N PHE A 42 1.20 6.08 -3.97
CA PHE A 42 2.16 4.96 -3.98
C PHE A 42 3.10 4.94 -5.19
N ASP A 43 2.78 5.71 -6.24
CA ASP A 43 3.67 5.94 -7.37
C ASP A 43 4.24 7.36 -7.27
N ASP A 44 5.56 7.47 -7.12
CA ASP A 44 6.28 8.75 -7.00
C ASP A 44 6.22 9.57 -8.30
N ALA A 45 5.90 8.94 -9.44
CA ALA A 45 5.71 9.60 -10.73
C ALA A 45 4.25 9.98 -11.02
N GLU A 46 3.31 9.69 -10.13
CA GLU A 46 1.89 10.03 -10.28
C GLU A 46 1.71 11.55 -10.46
N ASP A 47 0.86 11.97 -11.40
CA ASP A 47 0.34 13.34 -11.49
C ASP A 47 -1.02 13.47 -10.76
N PRO A 48 -1.08 14.10 -9.58
CA PRO A 48 -2.34 14.27 -8.85
C PRO A 48 -3.39 15.09 -9.60
N ALA A 49 -2.99 15.94 -10.56
CA ALA A 49 -3.92 16.73 -11.35
C ALA A 49 -4.72 15.87 -12.35
N GLY A 50 -4.12 14.76 -12.81
CA GLY A 50 -4.72 13.79 -13.73
C GLY A 50 -5.78 12.88 -13.09
N ARG A 51 -5.95 12.93 -11.77
CA ARG A 51 -6.93 12.11 -11.05
C ARG A 51 -8.38 12.45 -11.41
N LEU A 52 -9.26 11.44 -11.36
CA LEU A 52 -10.70 11.64 -11.40
C LEU A 52 -11.16 12.56 -10.25
N ALA A 53 -12.24 13.31 -10.46
CA ALA A 53 -12.71 14.33 -9.52
C ALA A 53 -12.87 13.81 -8.06
N GLN A 54 -13.34 12.57 -7.90
CA GLN A 54 -13.52 11.93 -6.59
C GLN A 54 -12.20 11.62 -5.84
N TYR A 55 -11.07 11.59 -6.54
CA TYR A 55 -9.75 11.27 -5.99
C TYR A 55 -8.85 12.51 -5.82
N LYS A 56 -9.32 13.69 -6.25
CA LYS A 56 -8.57 14.94 -6.11
C LYS A 56 -8.45 15.32 -4.64
N GLY A 57 -7.24 15.69 -4.21
CA GLY A 57 -6.92 16.03 -2.82
C GLY A 57 -6.81 14.84 -1.87
N GLN A 58 -6.95 13.60 -2.36
CA GLN A 58 -6.77 12.38 -1.59
C GLN A 58 -5.33 11.85 -1.69
N GLY A 59 -5.05 10.72 -1.03
CA GLY A 59 -3.76 10.06 -1.04
C GLY A 59 -2.74 10.64 -0.09
N THR A 60 -1.74 9.83 0.23
CA THR A 60 -0.59 10.22 1.03
C THR A 60 0.66 10.00 0.19
N PRO A 61 1.38 11.05 -0.22
CA PRO A 61 2.64 10.90 -0.93
C PRO A 61 3.59 9.99 -0.15
N LYS A 62 4.13 8.97 -0.81
CA LYS A 62 5.00 7.95 -0.19
C LYS A 62 4.33 7.19 0.96
N GLY A 63 3.01 7.00 0.88
CA GLY A 63 2.21 6.31 1.89
C GLY A 63 2.68 4.90 2.20
N TYR A 64 3.34 4.22 1.25
CA TYR A 64 3.97 2.91 1.45
C TYR A 64 4.99 2.89 2.59
N LEU A 65 5.61 4.01 2.96
CA LEU A 65 6.53 4.11 4.10
C LEU A 65 5.85 3.83 5.45
N LEU A 66 4.52 3.90 5.50
CA LEU A 66 3.73 3.59 6.70
C LEU A 66 3.49 2.09 6.88
N LEU A 67 3.78 1.27 5.86
CA LEU A 67 3.52 -0.18 5.86
C LEU A 67 4.67 -0.97 6.49
N THR A 68 4.86 -0.82 7.80
CA THR A 68 5.97 -1.45 8.54
C THR A 68 5.79 -2.96 8.82
N ASN A 69 4.56 -3.48 8.73
CA ASN A 69 4.24 -4.88 9.00
C ASN A 69 4.22 -5.76 7.74
N ALA A 70 4.63 -5.22 6.59
CA ALA A 70 4.70 -5.95 5.32
C ALA A 70 5.89 -5.52 4.47
N THR A 71 6.31 -6.40 3.57
CA THR A 71 7.21 -6.04 2.47
C THR A 71 6.36 -5.49 1.33
N TRP A 72 6.50 -4.20 1.05
CA TRP A 72 5.92 -3.58 -0.14
C TRP A 72 6.83 -3.77 -1.35
N LEU A 73 6.22 -4.04 -2.51
CA LEU A 73 6.90 -4.17 -3.80
C LEU A 73 6.35 -3.16 -4.80
N HIS A 74 7.27 -2.53 -5.54
CA HIS A 74 7.00 -1.64 -6.67
C HIS A 74 8.18 -1.79 -7.63
N ASP A 75 7.91 -2.20 -8.88
CA ASP A 75 8.90 -2.50 -9.92
C ASP A 75 10.05 -3.40 -9.47
N ARG A 76 9.76 -4.35 -8.58
CA ARG A 76 10.74 -5.27 -8.01
C ARG A 76 10.11 -6.58 -7.55
N GLY A 77 10.95 -7.61 -7.41
CA GLY A 77 10.58 -8.90 -6.82
C GLY A 77 11.26 -9.16 -5.47
N VAL A 78 10.82 -10.22 -4.80
CA VAL A 78 11.44 -10.77 -3.58
C VAL A 78 11.35 -12.30 -3.57
N GLU A 79 12.41 -12.98 -3.15
CA GLU A 79 12.40 -14.41 -2.85
C GLU A 79 12.13 -14.61 -1.35
N VAL A 80 11.14 -15.43 -1.00
CA VAL A 80 10.80 -15.74 0.39
C VAL A 80 10.90 -17.24 0.61
N ARG A 81 11.64 -17.63 1.65
CA ARG A 81 11.83 -19.03 2.04
C ARG A 81 10.96 -19.37 3.24
N SER A 82 10.19 -20.45 3.12
CA SER A 82 9.50 -21.06 4.26
C SER A 82 10.50 -21.94 4.99
N THR A 83 11.17 -21.40 6.00
CA THR A 83 11.97 -22.17 6.97
C THR A 83 11.06 -22.89 7.95
#